data_AF-A0AA39H9I2-F1
#
_entry.id   AF-A0AA39H9I2-F1
#
_cell.length_a   1.000
_cell.length_b   1.000
_cell.length_c   1.000
_cell.angle_alpha   90.00
_cell.angle_beta   90.00
_cell.angle_gamma   90.00
#
_symmetry.space_group_name_H-M   'P 1'
#
loop_
_entity.id
_entity.type
_entity.pdbx_description
1 polymer ?
#
loop_
_entity_poly.entity_id
_entity_poly.type
_entity_poly.pdbx_seq_one_letter_code
_entity_poly.pdbx_strand_id
1 'polypeptide(L)'
;MGYAKPLLFQKLMKTRNTVFIFGSGYMLTVIAIFTVYPRITVAFFATVDDADYSAIMIVHSVIAAGLYLFMLLSYVLALLLVIKRAEKTTGSSNPHWKVLMSVLVYCTPPNIFVAVTLSAYFCDTIIEAGGYLRPSHWSTPDGVMQWARHNDFCAPLRPWSTNFTSIRLMINALAALIAFHDYRKAVKRGLYWLVTPAFKVLKIPVPSTDSTLFERSTKLPFTRKTATTTL
;
A
#
# COMPACT_ATOMS: atom_id res chain seq x y z
N MET A 1 13.59 -9.57 4.57
CA MET A 1 13.62 -10.93 5.18
C MET A 1 13.46 -12.04 4.14
N GLY A 2 12.39 -12.05 3.33
CA GLY A 2 12.15 -13.09 2.29
C GLY A 2 13.30 -13.33 1.31
N TYR A 3 14.02 -12.26 0.96
CA TYR A 3 15.18 -12.37 0.06
C TYR A 3 16.48 -12.79 0.76
N ALA A 4 16.69 -12.37 2.01
CA ALA A 4 17.93 -12.62 2.74
C ALA A 4 18.00 -14.07 3.26
N LYS A 5 16.87 -14.59 3.77
CA LYS A 5 16.74 -15.94 4.34
C LYS A 5 15.37 -16.54 3.95
N PRO A 6 15.22 -17.07 2.72
CA PRO A 6 13.92 -17.53 2.21
C PRO A 6 13.31 -18.64 3.07
N LEU A 7 14.12 -19.56 3.60
CA LEU A 7 13.67 -20.63 4.50
C LEU A 7 13.15 -20.10 5.84
N LEU A 8 13.81 -19.08 6.38
CA LEU A 8 13.39 -18.46 7.65
C LEU A 8 12.10 -17.65 7.44
N PHE A 9 11.98 -16.97 6.30
CA PHE A 9 10.76 -16.29 5.91
C PHE A 9 9.58 -17.26 5.68
N GLN A 10 9.81 -18.41 5.04
CA GLN A 10 8.79 -19.44 4.88
C GLN A 10 8.33 -20.00 6.24
N LYS A 11 9.25 -20.17 7.19
CA LYS A 11 8.92 -20.59 8.56
C LYS A 11 8.16 -19.50 9.33
N LEU A 12 8.50 -18.23 9.12
CA LEU A 12 7.86 -17.09 9.77
C LEU A 12 6.46 -16.79 9.19
N MET A 13 6.31 -16.91 7.87
CA MET A 13 5.06 -16.72 7.10
C MET A 13 4.25 -18.02 7.02
N LYS A 14 4.25 -18.82 8.08
CA LYS A 14 3.32 -19.93 8.20
C LYS A 14 1.90 -19.34 8.31
N THR A 15 0.91 -19.98 7.69
CA THR A 15 -0.47 -19.46 7.52
C THR A 15 -1.04 -18.86 8.82
N ARG A 16 -0.79 -19.50 9.96
CA ARG A 16 -1.22 -19.03 11.29
C ARG A 16 -0.64 -17.66 11.66
N ASN A 17 0.66 -17.43 11.44
CA ASN A 17 1.33 -16.18 11.78
C ASN A 17 0.89 -15.04 10.84
N THR A 18 0.63 -15.35 9.57
CA THR A 18 0.10 -14.38 8.61
C THR A 18 -1.26 -13.87 9.07
N VAL A 19 -2.17 -14.76 9.51
CA VAL A 19 -3.47 -14.36 10.06
C VAL A 19 -3.31 -13.46 11.28
N PHE A 20 -2.38 -13.76 12.20
CA PHE A 20 -2.11 -12.89 13.35
C PHE A 20 -1.60 -11.51 12.95
N ILE A 21 -0.66 -11.43 12.00
CA ILE A 21 -0.11 -10.14 11.52
C ILE A 21 -1.23 -9.30 10.88
N PHE A 22 -2.02 -9.88 9.97
CA PHE A 22 -3.15 -9.17 9.36
C PHE A 22 -4.20 -8.78 10.39
N GLY A 23 -4.58 -9.71 11.29
CA GLY A 23 -5.54 -9.45 12.37
C GLY A 23 -5.10 -8.29 13.25
N SER A 24 -3.83 -8.25 13.66
CA SER A 24 -3.29 -7.11 14.42
C SER A 24 -3.32 -5.80 13.64
N GLY A 25 -3.03 -5.84 12.33
CA GLY A 25 -3.09 -4.65 11.48
C GLY A 25 -4.51 -4.10 11.36
N TYR A 26 -5.50 -4.97 11.20
CA TYR A 26 -6.91 -4.58 11.19
C TYR A 26 -7.36 -4.02 12.54
N MET A 27 -7.00 -4.67 13.65
CA MET A 27 -7.32 -4.16 14.98
C MET A 27 -6.74 -2.77 15.24
N LEU A 28 -5.47 -2.55 14.87
CA LEU A 28 -4.85 -1.21 14.97
C LEU A 28 -5.57 -0.18 14.10
N THR A 29 -6.04 -0.59 12.91
CA THR A 29 -6.80 0.30 12.02
C THR A 29 -8.16 0.66 12.62
N VAL A 30 -8.85 -0.30 13.23
CA VAL A 30 -10.12 -0.05 13.93
C VAL A 30 -9.92 0.90 15.09
N ILE A 31 -8.90 0.68 15.92
CA ILE A 31 -8.53 1.59 17.02
C ILE A 31 -8.26 3.00 16.48
N ALA A 32 -7.50 3.12 15.38
CA ALA A 32 -7.23 4.40 14.75
C ALA A 32 -8.52 5.12 14.28
N ILE A 33 -9.47 4.39 13.70
CA ILE A 33 -10.77 4.96 13.29
C ILE A 33 -11.54 5.47 14.51
N PHE A 34 -11.61 4.69 15.58
CA PHE A 34 -12.27 5.12 16.81
C PHE A 34 -11.61 6.34 17.46
N THR A 35 -10.29 6.50 17.33
CA THR A 35 -9.62 7.72 17.82
C THR A 35 -9.96 8.98 17.00
N VAL A 36 -10.36 8.83 15.74
CA VAL A 36 -10.77 9.96 14.87
C VAL A 36 -12.28 10.23 14.94
N TYR A 37 -13.08 9.22 15.30
CA TYR A 37 -14.54 9.30 15.36
C TYR A 37 -15.09 10.48 16.18
N PRO A 38 -14.56 10.83 17.38
CA PRO A 38 -15.02 11.99 18.15
C PRO A 38 -15.00 13.30 17.36
N ARG A 39 -14.02 13.47 16.47
CA ARG A 39 -13.88 14.66 15.63
C ARG A 39 -14.99 14.75 14.59
N ILE A 40 -15.38 13.61 14.01
CA ILE A 40 -16.48 13.52 13.05
C ILE A 40 -17.80 13.79 13.77
N THR A 41 -18.01 13.22 14.96
CA THR A 41 -19.24 13.44 15.71
C THR A 41 -19.38 14.90 16.16
N VAL A 42 -18.32 15.53 16.65
CA VAL A 42 -18.37 16.97 17.02
C VAL A 42 -18.63 17.83 15.79
N ALA A 43 -17.98 17.54 14.66
CA ALA A 43 -18.20 18.27 13.41
C ALA A 43 -19.64 18.12 12.84
N PHE A 44 -20.26 16.94 12.99
CA PHE A 44 -21.59 16.66 12.45
C PHE A 44 -22.74 17.01 13.40
N PHE A 45 -22.58 16.79 14.70
CA PHE A 45 -23.64 17.00 15.69
C PHE A 45 -23.61 18.39 16.34
N ALA A 46 -22.60 19.21 16.05
CA ALA A 46 -22.48 20.60 16.51
C ALA A 46 -22.69 20.81 18.01
N THR A 47 -22.54 19.74 18.82
CA THR A 47 -22.51 19.83 20.27
C THR A 47 -21.14 20.39 20.63
N VAL A 48 -21.13 21.68 20.92
CA VAL A 48 -19.97 22.50 21.30
C VAL A 48 -19.45 22.04 22.67
N ASP A 49 -18.91 20.84 22.75
CA ASP A 49 -18.08 20.46 23.88
C ASP A 49 -16.66 20.92 23.59
N ASP A 50 -16.13 21.78 24.47
CA ASP A 50 -14.73 22.26 24.55
C ASP A 50 -13.75 21.12 24.91
N ALA A 51 -14.01 19.92 24.43
CA ALA A 51 -13.24 18.73 24.73
C ALA A 51 -11.83 18.86 24.11
N ASP A 52 -10.83 18.76 24.97
CA ASP A 52 -9.44 18.77 24.57
C ASP A 52 -9.02 17.41 23.98
N TYR A 53 -8.97 17.33 22.66
CA TYR A 53 -8.50 16.14 21.93
C TYR A 53 -7.00 16.20 21.57
N SER A 54 -6.29 17.25 21.97
CA SER A 54 -4.90 17.48 21.54
C SER A 54 -3.96 16.36 21.98
N ALA A 55 -4.09 15.88 23.22
CA ALA A 55 -3.27 14.81 23.76
C ALA A 55 -3.40 13.50 22.95
N ILE A 56 -4.64 13.12 22.60
CA ILE A 56 -4.90 11.91 21.80
C ILE A 56 -4.32 12.06 20.40
N MET A 57 -4.47 13.24 19.78
CA MET A 57 -3.90 13.52 18.46
C MET A 57 -2.38 13.48 18.45
N ILE A 58 -1.72 14.05 19.46
CA ILE A 58 -0.27 14.01 19.60
C ILE A 58 0.20 12.56 19.74
N VAL A 59 -0.42 11.77 20.61
CA VAL A 59 -0.08 10.35 20.79
C VAL A 59 -0.25 9.57 19.49
N HIS A 60 -1.38 9.76 18.80
CA HIS A 60 -1.63 9.12 17.50
C HIS A 60 -0.57 9.51 16.45
N SER A 61 -0.25 10.80 16.36
CA SER A 61 0.74 11.33 15.43
C SER A 61 2.14 10.77 15.69
N VAL A 62 2.56 10.68 16.97
CA VAL A 62 3.84 10.07 17.36
C VAL A 62 3.90 8.58 16.99
N ILE A 63 2.83 7.82 17.25
CA ILE A 63 2.75 6.41 16.88
C ILE A 63 2.83 6.25 15.35
N ALA A 64 2.04 7.03 14.61
CA ALA A 64 2.04 6.98 13.14
C ALA A 64 3.41 7.32 12.55
N ALA A 65 4.07 8.34 13.10
CA ALA A 65 5.41 8.74 12.71
C ALA A 65 6.45 7.65 13.02
N GLY A 66 6.37 7.01 14.19
CA GLY A 66 7.23 5.90 14.56
C GLY A 66 7.07 4.69 13.63
N LEU A 67 5.84 4.31 13.32
CA LEU A 67 5.54 3.24 12.36
C LEU A 67 6.04 3.58 10.95
N TYR A 68 5.89 4.83 10.53
CA TYR A 68 6.39 5.30 9.24
C TYR A 68 7.92 5.30 9.18
N LEU A 69 8.60 5.77 10.23
CA LEU A 69 10.06 5.72 10.31
C LEU A 69 10.56 4.27 10.27
N PHE A 70 9.91 3.36 10.99
CA PHE A 70 10.21 1.93 10.93
C PHE A 70 10.04 1.36 9.52
N MET A 71 8.94 1.72 8.84
CA MET A 71 8.70 1.35 7.45
C MET A 71 9.81 1.86 6.54
N LEU A 72 10.17 3.14 6.64
CA LEU A 72 11.21 3.79 5.84
C LEU A 72 12.58 3.15 6.07
N LEU A 73 12.97 2.91 7.32
CA LEU A 73 14.22 2.24 7.67
C LEU A 73 14.25 0.81 7.10
N SER A 74 13.17 0.05 7.26
CA SER A 74 13.06 -1.31 6.70
C SER A 74 13.14 -1.31 5.18
N TYR A 75 12.59 -0.29 4.54
CA TYR A 75 12.60 -0.08 3.09
C TYR A 75 14.01 0.25 2.58
N VAL A 76 14.68 1.22 3.19
CA VAL A 76 16.07 1.60 2.85
C VAL A 76 17.02 0.42 3.08
N LEU A 77 16.88 -0.29 4.21
CA LEU A 77 17.66 -1.50 4.48
C LEU A 77 17.42 -2.58 3.42
N ALA A 78 16.16 -2.78 3.00
CA ALA A 78 15.85 -3.70 1.91
C ALA A 78 16.55 -3.26 0.62
N LEU A 79 16.46 -1.99 0.25
CA LEU A 79 17.08 -1.42 -0.95
C LEU A 79 18.61 -1.57 -0.94
N LEU A 80 19.28 -1.26 0.18
CA LEU A 80 20.72 -1.45 0.34
C LEU A 80 21.14 -2.92 0.22
N LEU A 81 20.37 -3.85 0.82
CA LEU A 81 20.63 -5.29 0.69
C LEU A 81 20.45 -5.78 -0.75
N VAL A 82 19.54 -5.17 -1.51
CA VAL A 82 19.32 -5.44 -2.93
C VAL A 82 20.49 -4.94 -3.76
N ILE A 83 20.91 -3.67 -3.60
CA ILE A 83 22.06 -3.08 -4.31
C ILE A 83 23.35 -3.86 -4.05
N LYS A 84 23.67 -4.12 -2.77
CA LYS A 84 24.88 -4.86 -2.38
C LYS A 84 24.95 -6.27 -2.95
N ARG A 85 23.80 -6.90 -3.22
CA ARG A 85 23.75 -8.20 -3.90
C ARG A 85 23.89 -8.07 -5.40
N ALA A 86 23.35 -7.02 -6.02
CA ALA A 86 23.49 -6.78 -7.46
C ALA A 86 24.96 -6.67 -7.87
N GLU A 87 25.76 -5.93 -7.10
CA GLU A 87 27.20 -5.77 -7.34
C GLU A 87 27.97 -7.09 -7.31
N LYS A 88 27.52 -8.06 -6.50
CA LYS A 88 28.13 -9.40 -6.39
C LYS A 88 27.72 -10.35 -7.51
N THR A 89 26.64 -10.05 -8.23
CA THR A 89 26.15 -10.85 -9.37
C THR A 89 26.42 -10.12 -10.67
N THR A 90 27.69 -10.02 -11.07
CA THR A 90 28.14 -9.48 -12.36
C THR A 90 27.80 -10.38 -13.57
N GLY A 91 27.09 -11.49 -13.37
CA GLY A 91 26.58 -12.37 -14.43
C GLY A 91 25.14 -12.04 -14.82
N SER A 92 24.98 -11.34 -15.95
CA SER A 92 23.73 -11.07 -16.66
C SER A 92 22.87 -12.34 -16.82
N SER A 93 21.61 -12.29 -16.37
CA SER A 93 20.45 -13.12 -16.76
C SER A 93 19.56 -13.59 -15.60
N ASN A 94 19.82 -13.20 -14.35
CA ASN A 94 19.00 -13.73 -13.25
C ASN A 94 17.57 -13.12 -13.27
N PRO A 95 16.52 -13.88 -13.61
CA PRO A 95 15.14 -13.38 -13.73
C PRO A 95 14.63 -12.80 -12.39
N HIS A 96 15.21 -13.27 -11.28
CA HIS A 96 14.91 -12.81 -9.93
C HIS A 96 15.29 -11.32 -9.70
N TRP A 97 16.30 -10.78 -10.39
CA TRP A 97 16.70 -9.36 -10.27
C TRP A 97 15.66 -8.43 -10.92
N LYS A 98 15.17 -8.79 -12.11
CA LYS A 98 14.15 -8.01 -12.83
C LYS A 98 12.83 -7.95 -12.04
N VAL A 99 12.42 -9.06 -11.42
CA VAL A 99 11.24 -9.11 -10.56
C VAL A 99 11.40 -8.22 -9.34
N LEU A 100 12.58 -8.21 -8.72
CA LEU A 100 12.86 -7.43 -7.51
C LEU A 100 12.90 -5.92 -7.78
N MET A 101 13.55 -5.51 -8.87
CA MET A 101 13.53 -4.10 -9.30
C MET A 101 12.12 -3.62 -9.64
N SER A 102 11.32 -4.47 -10.30
CA SER A 102 9.91 -4.18 -10.54
C SER A 102 9.15 -3.95 -9.23
N VAL A 103 9.28 -4.86 -8.25
CA VAL A 103 8.63 -4.70 -6.93
C VAL A 103 9.07 -3.41 -6.23
N LEU A 104 10.36 -3.07 -6.27
CA LEU A 104 10.88 -1.86 -5.65
C LEU A 104 10.27 -0.59 -6.27
N VAL A 105 10.26 -0.52 -7.61
CA VAL A 105 9.65 0.58 -8.36
C VAL A 105 8.15 0.68 -8.08
N TYR A 106 7.44 -0.44 -7.97
CA TYR A 106 6.01 -0.44 -7.62
C TYR A 106 5.73 -0.02 -6.18
N CYS A 107 6.63 -0.32 -5.24
CA CYS A 107 6.47 0.02 -3.82
C CYS A 107 6.95 1.44 -3.48
N THR A 108 7.72 2.12 -4.33
CA THR A 108 8.26 3.45 -4.04
C THR A 108 7.17 4.55 -4.02
N PRO A 109 6.28 4.67 -5.03
CA PRO A 109 5.26 5.72 -5.05
C PRO A 109 4.28 5.65 -3.87
N PRO A 110 3.74 4.46 -3.48
CA PRO A 110 2.92 4.34 -2.27
C PRO A 110 3.59 4.86 -1.01
N ASN A 111 4.91 4.65 -0.85
CA ASN A 111 5.68 5.11 0.31
C ASN A 111 5.84 6.64 0.31
N ILE A 112 6.09 7.25 -0.85
CA ILE A 112 6.15 8.71 -0.97
C ILE A 112 4.80 9.34 -0.64
N PHE A 113 3.69 8.73 -1.08
CA PHE A 113 2.35 9.20 -0.75
C PHE A 113 2.07 9.12 0.76
N VAL A 114 2.61 8.12 1.46
CA VAL A 114 2.53 8.06 2.93
C VAL A 114 3.23 9.27 3.57
N ALA A 115 4.39 9.66 3.05
CA ALA A 115 5.13 10.82 3.56
C ALA A 115 4.28 12.10 3.52
N VAL A 116 3.61 12.35 2.38
CA VAL A 116 2.74 13.53 2.20
C VAL A 116 1.50 13.45 3.09
N THR A 117 0.93 12.26 3.29
CA THR A 117 -0.18 12.11 4.22
C THR A 117 0.24 12.40 5.66
N LEU A 118 1.43 11.94 6.05
CA LEU A 118 1.95 12.13 7.39
C LEU A 118 2.26 13.60 7.67
N SER A 119 2.79 14.35 6.70
CA SER A 119 3.02 15.79 6.88
C SER A 119 1.71 16.55 7.10
N ALA A 120 0.63 16.19 6.41
CA ALA A 120 -0.69 16.76 6.65
C ALA A 120 -1.20 16.45 8.07
N TYR A 121 -1.02 15.21 8.55
CA TYR A 121 -1.38 14.84 9.93
C TYR A 121 -0.60 15.63 10.98
N PHE A 122 0.71 15.81 10.77
CA PHE A 122 1.53 16.66 11.65
C PHE A 122 1.04 18.10 11.65
N CYS A 123 0.70 18.64 10.48
CA CYS A 123 0.15 19.98 10.30
C CYS A 123 -1.13 20.16 11.14
N ASP A 124 -2.08 19.24 11.01
CA ASP A 124 -3.33 19.26 11.77
C ASP A 124 -3.10 19.07 13.28
N THR A 125 -2.11 18.26 13.67
CA THR A 125 -1.75 18.07 15.08
C THR A 125 -1.22 19.36 15.70
N ILE A 126 -0.37 20.11 14.98
CA ILE A 126 0.17 21.40 15.45
C ILE A 126 -0.94 22.43 15.59
N ILE A 127 -1.86 22.50 14.61
CA ILE A 127 -3.02 23.40 14.68
C ILE A 127 -3.89 23.07 15.90
N GLU A 128 -4.22 21.80 16.12
CA GLU A 128 -5.04 21.35 17.25
C GLU A 128 -4.35 21.62 18.60
N ALA A 129 -3.05 21.32 18.70
CA ALA A 129 -2.25 21.58 19.89
C ALA A 129 -2.11 23.08 20.20
N GLY A 130 -2.10 23.93 19.17
CA GLY A 130 -2.15 25.39 19.32
C GLY A 130 -3.51 25.94 19.76
N GLY A 131 -4.54 25.09 19.86
CA GLY A 131 -5.89 25.50 20.26
C GLY A 131 -6.67 26.26 19.19
N TYR A 132 -6.14 26.39 17.97
CA TYR A 132 -6.79 27.16 16.89
C TYR A 132 -8.15 26.60 16.47
N LEU A 133 -8.41 25.31 16.74
CA LEU A 133 -9.68 24.64 16.45
C LEU A 133 -10.69 24.70 17.61
N ARG A 134 -10.32 25.26 18.76
CA ARG A 134 -11.21 25.40 19.91
C ARG A 134 -11.96 26.72 19.84
N PRO A 135 -13.30 26.73 19.82
CA PRO A 135 -14.08 27.97 19.81
C PRO A 135 -13.74 28.90 20.99
N SER A 136 -13.46 28.33 22.17
CA SER A 136 -13.11 29.08 23.39
C SER A 136 -11.83 29.92 23.30
N HIS A 137 -10.90 29.59 22.39
CA HIS A 137 -9.68 30.37 22.18
C HIS A 137 -9.90 31.65 21.37
N TRP A 138 -11.06 31.81 20.75
CA TRP A 138 -11.37 32.96 19.90
C TRP A 138 -12.26 33.95 20.63
N SER A 139 -11.88 35.23 20.59
CA SER A 139 -12.65 36.33 21.19
C SER A 139 -13.97 36.60 20.45
N THR A 140 -14.07 36.17 19.19
CA THR A 140 -15.25 36.36 18.34
C THR A 140 -15.57 35.06 17.60
N PRO A 141 -16.86 34.75 17.39
CA PRO A 141 -17.27 33.55 16.65
C PRO A 141 -16.77 33.56 15.19
N ASP A 142 -16.63 34.73 14.59
CA ASP A 142 -16.11 34.88 13.22
C ASP A 142 -14.58 34.70 13.13
N GLY A 143 -13.86 34.79 14.26
CA GLY A 143 -12.40 34.69 14.30
C GLY A 143 -11.88 33.36 13.75
N VAL A 144 -12.55 32.25 14.10
CA VAL A 144 -12.21 30.90 13.58
C VAL A 144 -12.31 30.87 12.05
N MET A 145 -13.42 31.39 11.49
CA MET A 145 -13.64 31.38 10.05
C MET A 145 -12.64 32.27 9.31
N GLN A 146 -12.33 33.44 9.86
CA GLN A 146 -11.35 34.35 9.28
C GLN A 146 -9.96 33.72 9.27
N TRP A 147 -9.56 33.09 10.37
CA TRP A 147 -8.30 32.35 10.43
C TRP A 147 -8.27 31.17 9.45
N ALA A 148 -9.34 30.37 9.39
CA ALA A 148 -9.42 29.23 8.48
C ALA A 148 -9.29 29.66 7.00
N ARG A 149 -9.78 30.86 6.66
CA ARG A 149 -9.70 31.39 5.29
C ARG A 149 -8.34 32.00 4.96
N HIS A 150 -7.68 32.68 5.90
CA HIS A 150 -6.50 33.51 5.60
C HIS A 150 -5.18 32.98 6.18
N ASN A 151 -5.23 32.21 7.25
CA ASN A 151 -4.06 31.83 8.05
C ASN A 151 -3.86 30.31 8.19
N ASP A 152 -4.83 29.49 7.74
CA ASP A 152 -4.69 28.03 7.74
C ASP A 152 -3.75 27.56 6.63
N PHE A 153 -2.46 27.56 6.93
CA PHE A 153 -1.40 27.08 6.05
C PHE A 153 -1.52 25.57 5.74
N CYS A 154 -2.26 24.80 6.55
CA CYS A 154 -2.50 23.38 6.33
C CYS A 154 -3.68 23.11 5.40
N ALA A 155 -4.53 24.12 5.11
CA ALA A 155 -5.71 23.96 4.28
C ALA A 155 -5.41 23.33 2.89
N PRO A 156 -4.31 23.69 2.19
CA PRO A 156 -3.95 23.03 0.94
C PRO A 156 -3.45 21.59 1.15
N LEU A 157 -2.85 21.24 2.29
CA LEU A 157 -2.31 19.90 2.51
C LEU A 157 -3.40 18.84 2.69
N ARG A 158 -4.56 19.19 3.27
CA ARG A 158 -5.68 18.26 3.52
C ARG A 158 -6.29 17.61 2.26
N PRO A 159 -6.66 18.36 1.19
CA PRO A 159 -7.18 17.74 -0.02
C PRO A 159 -6.10 16.88 -0.72
N TRP A 160 -4.85 17.33 -0.71
CA TRP A 160 -3.74 16.59 -1.29
C TRP A 160 -3.49 15.27 -0.56
N SER A 161 -3.48 15.27 0.79
CA SER A 161 -3.31 14.04 1.58
C SER A 161 -4.44 13.04 1.35
N THR A 162 -5.69 13.51 1.26
CA THR A 162 -6.86 12.67 0.97
C THR A 162 -6.75 12.02 -0.42
N ASN A 163 -6.36 12.80 -1.42
CA ASN A 163 -6.17 12.32 -2.79
C ASN A 163 -5.00 11.32 -2.88
N PHE A 164 -3.86 11.62 -2.25
CA PHE A 164 -2.71 10.71 -2.23
C PHE A 164 -3.00 9.40 -1.50
N THR A 165 -3.80 9.44 -0.43
CA THR A 165 -4.26 8.21 0.24
C THR A 165 -5.09 7.35 -0.70
N SER A 166 -6.00 7.96 -1.46
CA SER A 166 -6.86 7.27 -2.42
C SER A 166 -6.04 6.65 -3.57
N ILE A 167 -5.10 7.42 -4.13
CA ILE A 167 -4.18 6.94 -5.17
C ILE A 167 -3.32 5.79 -4.63
N ARG A 168 -2.82 5.89 -3.40
CA ARG A 168 -2.04 4.84 -2.74
C ARG A 168 -2.84 3.54 -2.61
N LEU A 169 -4.09 3.63 -2.14
CA LEU A 169 -4.97 2.46 -2.02
C LEU A 169 -5.23 1.82 -3.38
N MET A 170 -5.45 2.63 -4.42
CA MET A 170 -5.61 2.14 -5.79
C MET A 170 -4.36 1.43 -6.29
N ILE A 171 -3.17 2.03 -6.15
CA ILE A 171 -1.90 1.41 -6.57
C ILE A 171 -1.66 0.11 -5.81
N ASN A 172 -1.87 0.09 -4.50
CA ASN A 172 -1.71 -1.11 -3.69
C ASN A 172 -2.70 -2.22 -4.09
N ALA A 173 -3.95 -1.85 -4.40
CA ALA A 173 -4.95 -2.79 -4.90
C ALA A 173 -4.53 -3.36 -6.27
N LEU A 174 -4.12 -2.52 -7.21
CA LEU A 174 -3.63 -2.95 -8.52
C LEU A 174 -2.39 -3.85 -8.39
N ALA A 175 -1.44 -3.47 -7.54
CA ALA A 175 -0.24 -4.27 -7.27
C ALA A 175 -0.59 -5.63 -6.66
N ALA A 176 -1.53 -5.69 -5.71
CA ALA A 176 -2.02 -6.95 -5.15
C ALA A 176 -2.70 -7.82 -6.22
N LEU A 177 -3.56 -7.24 -7.05
CA LEU A 177 -4.22 -7.95 -8.16
C LEU A 177 -3.22 -8.53 -9.16
N ILE A 178 -2.14 -7.80 -9.45
CA ILE A 178 -1.07 -8.27 -10.35
C ILE A 178 -0.20 -9.32 -9.67
N ALA A 179 0.10 -9.18 -8.38
CA ALA A 179 1.03 -10.06 -7.67
C ALA A 179 0.45 -11.46 -7.42
N PHE A 180 -0.81 -11.58 -7.03
CA PHE A 180 -1.42 -12.85 -6.66
C PHE A 180 -2.06 -13.56 -7.85
N HIS A 181 -1.62 -14.80 -8.11
CA HIS A 181 -2.10 -15.60 -9.24
C HIS A 181 -3.63 -15.83 -9.21
N ASP A 182 -4.19 -16.10 -8.04
CA ASP A 182 -5.62 -16.39 -7.89
C ASP A 182 -6.48 -15.16 -8.18
N TYR A 183 -6.02 -13.98 -7.75
CA TYR A 183 -6.66 -12.70 -8.09
C TYR A 183 -6.58 -12.41 -9.60
N ARG A 184 -5.45 -12.67 -10.27
CA ARG A 184 -5.36 -12.53 -11.74
C ARG A 184 -6.38 -13.41 -12.46
N LYS A 185 -6.59 -14.65 -12.00
CA LYS A 185 -7.58 -15.57 -12.59
C LYS A 185 -9.02 -15.10 -12.35
N ALA A 186 -9.30 -14.50 -11.19
CA ALA A 186 -10.59 -13.91 -10.87
C ALA A 186 -10.86 -12.65 -11.72
N VAL A 187 -9.91 -11.73 -11.81
CA VAL A 187 -10.02 -10.51 -12.64
C VAL A 187 -10.22 -10.84 -14.10
N LYS A 188 -9.45 -11.80 -14.66
CA LYS A 188 -9.66 -12.23 -16.05
C LYS A 188 -11.06 -12.78 -16.29
N ARG A 189 -11.59 -13.58 -15.35
CA ARG A 189 -12.97 -14.09 -15.43
C ARG A 189 -14.01 -12.97 -15.34
N GLY A 190 -13.85 -12.04 -14.39
CA GLY A 190 -14.74 -10.89 -14.23
C GLY A 190 -14.71 -9.95 -15.45
N LEU A 191 -13.52 -9.64 -15.96
CA LEU A 191 -13.35 -8.82 -17.16
C LEU A 191 -13.97 -9.51 -18.38
N TYR A 192 -13.73 -10.81 -18.57
CA TYR A 192 -14.35 -11.56 -19.65
C TYR A 192 -15.88 -11.53 -19.56
N TRP A 193 -16.45 -11.66 -18.35
CA TRP A 193 -17.89 -11.58 -18.11
C TRP A 193 -18.47 -10.18 -18.36
N LEU A 194 -17.75 -9.11 -18.02
CA LEU A 194 -18.15 -7.72 -18.30
C LEU A 194 -18.03 -7.35 -19.79
N VAL A 195 -17.00 -7.87 -20.45
CA VAL A 195 -16.64 -7.50 -21.83
C VAL A 195 -17.40 -8.33 -22.86
N THR A 196 -17.70 -9.61 -22.58
CA THR A 196 -18.50 -10.45 -23.49
C THR A 196 -19.87 -9.88 -23.89
N PRO A 197 -20.69 -9.30 -22.99
CA PRO A 197 -21.96 -8.70 -23.39
C PRO A 197 -21.75 -7.45 -24.26
N ALA A 198 -20.73 -6.63 -23.97
CA ALA A 198 -20.40 -5.47 -24.80
C ALA A 198 -19.96 -5.86 -26.22
N PHE A 199 -19.13 -6.91 -26.36
CA PHE A 199 -18.73 -7.43 -27.68
C PHE A 199 -19.87 -8.13 -28.42
N LYS A 200 -20.80 -8.78 -27.71
CA LYS A 200 -22.02 -9.33 -28.34
C LYS A 200 -22.90 -8.25 -28.94
N VAL A 201 -23.01 -7.09 -28.30
CA VAL A 201 -23.76 -5.94 -28.83
C VAL A 201 -23.05 -5.32 -30.03
N LEU A 202 -21.72 -5.28 -30.03
CA LEU A 202 -20.92 -4.65 -31.07
C LEU A 202 -20.71 -5.51 -32.34
N LYS A 203 -21.12 -6.79 -32.36
CA LYS A 203 -20.91 -7.74 -33.49
C LYS A 203 -19.47 -7.72 -34.06
N ILE A 204 -18.47 -7.35 -33.26
CA ILE A 204 -17.08 -7.37 -33.70
C ILE A 204 -16.63 -8.85 -33.70
N PRO A 205 -16.14 -9.39 -34.82
CA PRO A 205 -15.62 -10.75 -34.86
C PRO A 205 -14.46 -10.86 -33.86
N VAL A 206 -14.65 -11.70 -32.84
CA VAL A 206 -13.64 -11.96 -31.81
C VAL A 206 -12.45 -12.68 -32.47
N PRO A 207 -11.23 -12.14 -32.40
CA PRO A 207 -10.06 -12.83 -32.94
C PRO A 207 -9.82 -14.12 -32.14
N SER A 208 -9.78 -15.24 -32.87
CA SER A 208 -9.48 -16.57 -32.35
C SER A 208 -8.18 -16.56 -31.55
N THR A 209 -8.30 -16.71 -30.23
CA THR A 209 -7.22 -16.60 -29.27
C THR A 209 -6.49 -17.95 -29.15
N ASP A 210 -5.84 -18.41 -30.22
CA ASP A 210 -5.10 -19.68 -30.25
C ASP A 210 -3.57 -19.53 -30.21
N SER A 211 -3.06 -18.35 -29.87
CA SER A 211 -1.61 -18.13 -29.77
C SER A 211 -1.21 -17.54 -28.42
N THR A 212 -1.19 -18.39 -27.39
CA THR A 212 -0.41 -18.10 -26.19
C THR A 212 1.08 -18.21 -26.52
N LEU A 213 1.73 -17.07 -26.71
CA LEU A 213 3.16 -16.89 -27.01
C LEU A 213 4.13 -17.34 -25.87
N PHE A 214 3.63 -18.09 -24.89
CA PHE A 214 4.39 -18.67 -23.79
C PHE A 214 4.06 -20.15 -23.61
N GLU A 215 4.00 -20.90 -24.72
CA GLU A 215 4.14 -22.36 -24.64
C GLU A 215 5.60 -22.68 -24.34
N ARG A 216 5.85 -22.89 -23.05
CA ARG A 216 7.14 -23.28 -22.47
C ARG A 216 7.57 -24.61 -23.07
N SER A 217 8.48 -24.56 -24.04
CA SER A 217 9.24 -25.69 -24.57
C SER A 217 9.83 -26.51 -23.41
N THR A 218 9.12 -27.59 -23.06
CA THR A 218 9.55 -28.61 -22.11
C THR A 218 9.27 -29.97 -22.75
N LYS A 219 9.98 -30.24 -23.85
CA LYS A 219 10.17 -31.60 -24.35
C LYS A 219 11.65 -31.80 -24.68
N LEU A 220 12.41 -32.20 -23.67
CA LEU A 220 13.68 -32.90 -23.85
C LEU A 220 13.36 -34.40 -23.79
N PRO A 221 13.49 -35.16 -24.89
CA PRO A 221 13.46 -36.62 -24.82
C PRO A 221 14.77 -37.11 -24.23
N PHE A 222 14.69 -37.69 -23.03
CA PHE A 222 15.78 -38.44 -22.40
C PHE A 222 15.90 -39.80 -23.09
N THR A 223 16.74 -39.90 -24.12
CA THR A 223 17.07 -41.18 -24.78
C THR A 223 18.07 -41.94 -23.90
N ARG A 224 17.53 -42.91 -23.14
CA ARG A 224 18.31 -43.90 -22.39
C ARG A 224 18.86 -44.95 -23.39
N LYS A 225 20.15 -44.89 -23.73
CA LYS A 225 20.83 -45.99 -24.44
C LYS A 225 21.10 -47.13 -23.46
N THR A 226 20.38 -48.23 -23.63
CA THR A 226 20.76 -49.55 -23.10
C THR A 226 21.93 -50.09 -23.92
N ALA A 227 23.07 -50.31 -23.28
CA ALA A 227 24.18 -51.07 -23.84
C ALA A 227 23.90 -52.56 -23.60
N THR A 228 23.74 -53.31 -24.68
CA THR A 228 23.66 -54.78 -24.66
C THR A 228 25.07 -55.32 -24.75
N THR A 229 25.53 -55.97 -23.68
CA THR A 229 26.77 -56.75 -23.66
C THR A 229 26.47 -58.14 -24.21
N THR A 230 27.03 -58.49 -25.36
CA THR A 230 27.09 -59.89 -25.83
C THR A 230 28.42 -60.50 -25.42
N LEU A 231 28.32 -61.65 -24.76
CA LEU A 231 29.39 -62.63 -24.49
C LEU A 231 29.82 -63.33 -25.78
#